data_AF-A0A8J4GDF7-F1
#
_entry.id   AF-A0A8J4GDF7-F1
#
_cell.length_a   1.000
_cell.length_b   1.000
_cell.length_c   1.000
_cell.angle_alpha   90.00
_cell.angle_beta   90.00
_cell.angle_gamma   90.00
#
_symmetry.space_group_name_H-M   'P 1'
#
loop_
_entity.id
_entity.type
_entity.pdbx_description
1 polymer ?
#
loop_
_entity_poly.entity_id
_entity_poly.type
_entity_poly.pdbx_seq_one_letter_code
_entity_poly.pdbx_strand_id
1 'polypeptide(L)'
;MVNAKAQQQLYTHAAEPKAVQQRRAKYREDDGVPLPTANIMFDRRVVRGNTYAARILPADASQTQTKPSPPATKKKTTRTVPPRTPEAVEGRRHIDIQTDVYLEELTDTVPEADTSTQTDAFLDRPPTPLFVPQKTGTDAVTQIENGDLFDFDFEVEPILEVLVGKVLEQGLMEVLEEEELAAMRAHQEQFEQIRNAELVATQRMEAAERRKLEEKERRMAQERERVERERVVRQKVAASAFARGYLTGIVNTVFDRLVSSGYIYDPVMREVETGFMPWLKEQAIGYLSRGIVARQVVNRLVEDAAAALAANREAVVEKAKATAAAVDAWAERQAALEAQLQGAELEAVRKRPTFVLRELKPAVATPEAIEAAAAELRAQAEEAANAKFEADRAEAADKARTEAEEKAEAQRVKLEELTAQAAAEAEERGEDPPEEPPTLDEPLVDVEAVVAAAVEAVVKPPVKEVEDIDILSYMLDQGIISKDAIIQSLAVHALGDSAYINHPSFAETA
;
A
#
# COMPACT_ATOMS: atom_id res chain seq x y z
N MET A 1 16.69 -94.41 26.37
CA MET A 1 16.37 -94.54 27.81
C MET A 1 15.54 -93.33 28.21
N VAL A 2 14.34 -93.42 28.80
CA VAL A 2 13.44 -94.57 29.08
C VAL A 2 11.97 -94.14 28.84
N ASN A 3 11.09 -95.12 28.63
CA ASN A 3 9.66 -95.08 28.30
C ASN A 3 8.71 -94.24 29.21
N ALA A 4 7.88 -93.42 28.55
CA ALA A 4 6.40 -93.54 28.44
C ALA A 4 5.43 -93.26 29.62
N LYS A 5 4.13 -93.23 29.23
CA LYS A 5 2.85 -93.21 30.00
C LYS A 5 2.30 -91.87 30.52
N ALA A 6 1.59 -91.20 29.61
CA ALA A 6 0.13 -90.98 29.61
C ALA A 6 -0.68 -90.85 30.93
N GLN A 7 -1.64 -89.91 30.89
CA GLN A 7 -2.87 -89.77 31.70
C GLN A 7 -2.75 -89.42 33.20
N GLN A 8 -3.15 -88.20 33.56
CA GLN A 8 -4.41 -87.91 34.29
C GLN A 8 -4.65 -86.39 34.40
N GLN A 9 -5.89 -85.92 34.23
CA GLN A 9 -6.25 -84.52 34.52
C GLN A 9 -6.71 -84.39 35.98
N LEU A 10 -5.84 -83.85 36.83
CA LEU A 10 -6.14 -83.56 38.23
C LEU A 10 -6.71 -82.14 38.35
N TYR A 11 -8.01 -82.04 38.66
CA TYR A 11 -8.69 -80.76 38.91
C TYR A 11 -8.50 -80.37 40.38
N THR A 12 -7.51 -79.53 40.69
CA THR A 12 -7.16 -79.12 42.06
C THR A 12 -7.68 -77.72 42.39
N HIS A 13 -8.78 -77.65 43.15
CA HIS A 13 -9.23 -76.40 43.77
C HIS A 13 -8.46 -76.14 45.08
N ALA A 14 -7.47 -75.25 45.02
CA ALA A 14 -6.90 -74.58 46.18
C ALA A 14 -7.44 -73.14 46.26
N ALA A 15 -7.81 -72.70 47.46
CA ALA A 15 -8.26 -71.33 47.72
C ALA A 15 -7.61 -70.80 49.00
N GLU A 16 -6.99 -69.63 48.93
CA GLU A 16 -6.31 -69.01 50.06
C GLU A 16 -7.31 -68.37 51.05
N PRO A 17 -7.04 -68.41 52.37
CA PRO A 17 -7.98 -67.93 53.37
C PRO A 17 -8.06 -66.40 53.41
N LYS A 18 -9.28 -65.84 53.28
CA LYS A 18 -9.54 -64.40 53.46
C LYS A 18 -10.22 -64.13 54.80
N ALA A 19 -9.66 -63.22 55.58
CA ALA A 19 -10.03 -63.02 56.98
C ALA A 19 -11.45 -62.44 57.19
N VAL A 20 -12.12 -62.92 58.24
CA VAL A 20 -13.43 -62.41 58.69
C VAL A 20 -13.23 -61.15 59.52
N GLN A 21 -13.74 -60.01 59.07
CA GLN A 21 -13.90 -58.83 59.94
C GLN A 21 -15.25 -58.86 60.67
N GLN A 22 -15.20 -58.54 61.96
CA GLN A 22 -16.29 -58.76 62.91
C GLN A 22 -17.34 -57.63 62.82
N ARG A 23 -18.61 -57.99 62.61
CA ARG A 23 -19.72 -57.07 62.89
C ARG A 23 -19.92 -56.98 64.40
N ARG A 24 -19.72 -55.79 64.98
CA ARG A 24 -20.31 -55.43 66.29
C ARG A 24 -21.61 -54.67 66.04
N ALA A 25 -22.72 -55.22 66.54
CA ALA A 25 -24.02 -54.58 66.49
C ALA A 25 -24.34 -53.81 67.79
N LYS A 26 -25.19 -52.79 67.65
CA LYS A 26 -26.01 -52.13 68.67
C LYS A 26 -27.33 -51.75 67.97
N TYR A 27 -28.51 -51.89 68.55
CA TYR A 27 -28.89 -52.43 69.86
C TYR A 27 -30.41 -52.66 69.88
N ARG A 28 -30.86 -53.88 70.27
CA ARG A 28 -32.26 -54.24 70.64
C ARG A 28 -33.33 -54.11 69.51
N GLU A 29 -34.48 -54.78 69.55
CA GLU A 29 -35.06 -55.77 70.50
C GLU A 29 -35.35 -57.12 69.82
N ASP A 30 -35.57 -58.16 70.63
CA ASP A 30 -35.95 -59.51 70.17
C ASP A 30 -37.47 -59.65 70.06
N ASP A 31 -37.93 -60.37 69.03
CA ASP A 31 -39.05 -61.32 69.17
C ASP A 31 -38.89 -62.44 68.12
N GLY A 32 -39.15 -63.70 68.52
CA GLY A 32 -38.50 -64.86 67.89
C GLY A 32 -39.32 -65.67 66.87
N VAL A 33 -38.73 -65.98 65.72
CA VAL A 33 -39.17 -67.06 64.80
C VAL A 33 -37.93 -67.83 64.28
N PRO A 34 -37.96 -69.18 64.15
CA PRO A 34 -36.79 -69.96 63.74
C PRO A 34 -36.31 -69.71 62.31
N LEU A 35 -35.03 -69.99 62.03
CA LEU A 35 -34.50 -69.99 60.67
C LEU A 35 -35.17 -71.10 59.82
N PRO A 36 -35.56 -70.83 58.56
CA PRO A 36 -35.96 -71.88 57.65
C PRO A 36 -34.75 -72.75 57.29
N THR A 37 -34.86 -74.05 57.56
CA THR A 37 -33.85 -75.06 57.18
C THR A 37 -33.60 -75.05 55.68
N ALA A 38 -32.33 -75.16 55.26
CA ALA A 38 -31.95 -75.22 53.85
C ALA A 38 -32.63 -76.41 53.14
N ASN A 39 -33.68 -76.13 52.38
CA ASN A 39 -34.58 -77.17 51.90
C ASN A 39 -33.99 -77.91 50.69
N ILE A 40 -33.58 -79.17 50.91
CA ILE A 40 -32.98 -80.07 49.93
C ILE A 40 -33.85 -80.23 48.66
N MET A 41 -35.16 -79.94 48.78
CA MET A 41 -36.11 -79.86 47.67
C MET A 41 -35.74 -78.86 46.55
N PHE A 42 -34.74 -77.99 46.73
CA PHE A 42 -34.29 -77.05 45.68
C PHE A 42 -32.78 -77.09 45.32
N ASP A 43 -31.99 -78.03 45.85
CA ASP A 43 -30.59 -78.16 45.42
C ASP A 43 -30.47 -78.84 44.04
N ARG A 44 -29.84 -78.14 43.09
CA ARG A 44 -29.54 -78.60 41.73
C ARG A 44 -28.50 -79.75 41.67
N ARG A 45 -27.86 -80.10 42.79
CA ARG A 45 -26.94 -81.24 42.92
C ARG A 45 -27.68 -82.56 43.22
N VAL A 46 -28.95 -82.51 43.63
CA VAL A 46 -29.73 -83.69 44.04
C VAL A 46 -30.63 -84.15 42.91
N VAL A 47 -30.19 -85.18 42.18
CA VAL A 47 -30.98 -85.85 41.14
C VAL A 47 -32.15 -86.61 41.79
N ARG A 48 -33.36 -86.47 41.24
CA ARG A 48 -34.57 -87.15 41.72
C ARG A 48 -35.16 -88.03 40.63
N GLY A 49 -35.09 -89.34 40.85
CA GLY A 49 -35.56 -90.37 39.95
C GLY A 49 -35.01 -91.74 40.36
N ASN A 50 -35.71 -92.82 40.00
CA ASN A 50 -35.22 -94.18 40.23
C ASN A 50 -34.05 -94.49 39.28
N THR A 51 -32.91 -94.92 39.82
CA THR A 51 -31.69 -95.22 39.07
C THR A 51 -31.61 -96.65 38.51
N TYR A 52 -32.66 -97.47 38.69
CA TYR A 52 -32.72 -98.86 38.21
C TYR A 52 -33.86 -99.09 37.20
N ALA A 53 -33.61 -98.73 35.93
CA ALA A 53 -34.38 -99.22 34.77
C ALA A 53 -33.51 -99.16 33.51
N ALA A 54 -33.45 -100.24 32.72
CA ALA A 54 -32.70 -100.29 31.47
C ALA A 54 -33.55 -99.86 30.26
N ARG A 55 -32.92 -99.33 29.21
CA ARG A 55 -33.55 -99.09 27.91
C ARG A 55 -33.89 -100.42 27.23
N ILE A 56 -35.07 -100.50 26.61
CA ILE A 56 -35.44 -101.55 25.63
C ILE A 56 -36.24 -100.90 24.48
N LEU A 57 -36.06 -101.40 23.25
CA LEU A 57 -36.85 -101.11 22.04
C LEU A 57 -37.43 -102.43 21.51
N PRO A 58 -38.73 -102.48 21.16
CA PRO A 58 -39.15 -102.76 19.78
C PRO A 58 -40.20 -101.73 19.29
N ALA A 59 -40.47 -101.47 18.01
CA ALA A 59 -40.46 -102.25 16.76
C ALA A 59 -41.80 -102.97 16.43
N ASP A 60 -42.34 -102.62 15.26
CA ASP A 60 -43.47 -103.15 14.47
C ASP A 60 -44.79 -103.60 15.13
N ALA A 61 -45.86 -102.91 14.75
CA ALA A 61 -47.23 -103.43 14.73
C ALA A 61 -47.85 -103.13 13.36
N SER A 62 -48.14 -104.17 12.58
CA SER A 62 -48.85 -104.06 11.31
C SER A 62 -50.36 -104.23 11.52
N GLN A 63 -51.17 -103.37 10.89
CA GLN A 63 -52.26 -103.78 10.01
C GLN A 63 -52.98 -102.58 9.37
N THR A 64 -53.46 -102.78 8.15
CA THR A 64 -54.18 -101.80 7.35
C THR A 64 -55.69 -101.86 7.62
N GLN A 65 -56.38 -100.74 7.47
CA GLN A 65 -57.84 -100.72 7.32
C GLN A 65 -58.24 -100.12 5.97
N THR A 66 -59.08 -100.83 5.24
CA THR A 66 -59.78 -100.35 4.05
C THR A 66 -61.30 -100.42 4.28
N LYS A 67 -62.02 -99.49 3.67
CA LYS A 67 -63.50 -99.48 3.52
C LYS A 67 -63.82 -99.99 2.08
N PRO A 68 -65.09 -100.20 1.62
CA PRO A 68 -66.38 -99.78 2.21
C PRO A 68 -67.59 -100.77 2.02
N SER A 69 -68.80 -100.24 2.32
CA SER A 69 -70.12 -100.54 1.71
C SER A 69 -71.10 -101.57 2.36
N PRO A 70 -72.43 -101.45 2.08
CA PRO A 70 -73.54 -101.97 2.93
C PRO A 70 -74.56 -102.81 2.09
N PRO A 71 -75.89 -102.95 2.38
CA PRO A 71 -76.73 -102.65 3.56
C PRO A 71 -77.71 -103.80 3.97
N ALA A 72 -78.73 -103.49 4.79
CA ALA A 72 -80.12 -104.04 4.79
C ALA A 72 -80.69 -104.79 6.04
N THR A 73 -81.51 -104.06 6.81
CA THR A 73 -82.77 -104.46 7.50
C THR A 73 -83.11 -105.94 7.81
N LYS A 74 -83.42 -106.24 9.10
CA LYS A 74 -84.82 -106.46 9.60
C LYS A 74 -84.92 -106.52 11.14
N LYS A 75 -86.18 -106.59 11.64
CA LYS A 75 -86.60 -106.27 13.02
C LYS A 75 -86.70 -107.51 13.95
N LYS A 76 -86.50 -107.26 15.26
CA LYS A 76 -87.09 -107.94 16.45
C LYS A 76 -87.08 -109.47 16.54
N THR A 77 -86.57 -109.99 17.66
CA THR A 77 -87.42 -110.70 18.65
C THR A 77 -86.71 -110.82 20.00
N THR A 78 -87.45 -110.65 21.09
CA THR A 78 -87.00 -110.92 22.46
C THR A 78 -87.27 -112.38 22.82
N ARG A 79 -86.31 -113.07 23.43
CA ARG A 79 -86.53 -114.38 24.07
C ARG A 79 -86.23 -114.29 25.56
N THR A 80 -87.27 -114.39 26.37
CA THR A 80 -87.18 -114.60 27.82
C THR A 80 -86.62 -115.99 28.13
N VAL A 81 -85.83 -116.09 29.20
CA VAL A 81 -85.30 -117.36 29.71
C VAL A 81 -86.30 -117.91 30.76
N PRO A 82 -86.65 -119.22 30.74
CA PRO A 82 -87.51 -119.82 31.75
C PRO A 82 -86.83 -119.89 33.14
N PRO A 83 -87.61 -120.00 34.24
CA PRO A 83 -87.07 -119.95 35.59
C PRO A 83 -86.18 -121.15 35.93
N ARG A 84 -85.16 -120.89 36.76
CA ARG A 84 -84.23 -121.90 37.30
C ARG A 84 -84.83 -122.54 38.56
N THR A 85 -84.61 -123.84 38.75
CA THR A 85 -85.01 -124.54 39.99
C THR A 85 -84.23 -124.03 41.21
N PRO A 86 -84.83 -124.04 42.41
CA PRO A 86 -84.16 -123.61 43.64
C PRO A 86 -83.05 -124.58 44.06
N GLU A 87 -82.08 -124.05 44.82
CA GLU A 87 -80.89 -124.79 45.24
C GLU A 87 -81.17 -125.79 46.39
N ALA A 88 -80.31 -126.80 46.52
CA ALA A 88 -80.49 -127.90 47.46
C ALA A 88 -80.25 -127.46 48.93
N VAL A 89 -81.14 -127.89 49.84
CA VAL A 89 -81.03 -127.60 51.28
C VAL A 89 -79.80 -128.30 51.88
N GLU A 90 -79.04 -127.56 52.70
CA GLU A 90 -77.80 -128.03 53.31
C GLU A 90 -77.97 -129.38 54.05
N GLY A 91 -76.93 -130.22 53.96
CA GLY A 91 -76.92 -131.57 54.54
C GLY A 91 -77.51 -132.66 53.65
N ARG A 92 -78.13 -132.34 52.50
CA ARG A 92 -78.50 -133.32 51.46
C ARG A 92 -77.85 -132.97 50.13
N ARG A 93 -77.27 -133.96 49.45
CA ARG A 93 -76.83 -133.83 48.06
C ARG A 93 -77.92 -134.35 47.15
N HIS A 94 -78.28 -133.57 46.14
CA HIS A 94 -79.01 -134.11 45.00
C HIS A 94 -78.10 -135.09 44.25
N ILE A 95 -78.66 -136.19 43.78
CA ILE A 95 -77.98 -137.16 42.93
C ILE A 95 -78.80 -137.23 41.65
N ASP A 96 -78.17 -136.94 40.53
CA ASP A 96 -78.81 -137.01 39.23
C ASP A 96 -79.06 -138.49 38.88
N ILE A 97 -80.35 -138.85 38.81
CA ILE A 97 -80.79 -140.18 38.38
C ILE A 97 -80.85 -140.16 36.85
N GLN A 98 -80.25 -141.16 36.19
CA GLN A 98 -80.22 -141.24 34.73
C GLN A 98 -81.63 -141.54 34.19
N THR A 99 -82.34 -140.49 33.80
CA THR A 99 -83.70 -140.55 33.21
C THR A 99 -83.71 -140.45 31.68
N ASP A 100 -82.56 -140.26 31.06
CA ASP A 100 -82.44 -140.14 29.59
C ASP A 100 -82.56 -141.51 28.90
N VAL A 101 -83.26 -141.53 27.77
CA VAL A 101 -83.80 -142.75 27.14
C VAL A 101 -82.69 -143.64 26.56
N TYR A 102 -82.53 -144.84 27.13
CA TYR A 102 -81.54 -145.85 26.73
C TYR A 102 -82.11 -146.83 25.67
N LEU A 103 -82.83 -146.32 24.66
CA LEU A 103 -83.41 -147.10 23.56
C LEU A 103 -83.27 -146.34 22.24
N GLU A 104 -82.74 -147.01 21.22
CA GLU A 104 -82.63 -146.46 19.86
C GLU A 104 -83.90 -146.76 19.05
N GLU A 105 -84.40 -145.75 18.32
CA GLU A 105 -85.61 -145.89 17.49
C GLU A 105 -85.25 -146.45 16.09
N LEU A 106 -85.86 -147.58 15.70
CA LEU A 106 -85.69 -148.14 14.36
C LEU A 106 -86.53 -147.36 13.34
N THR A 107 -85.87 -146.59 12.47
CA THR A 107 -86.51 -145.76 11.44
C THR A 107 -86.68 -146.49 10.11
N ASP A 108 -87.42 -147.60 10.08
CA ASP A 108 -87.80 -148.29 8.84
C ASP A 108 -89.33 -148.48 8.78
N THR A 109 -89.98 -147.84 7.82
CA THR A 109 -91.45 -147.77 7.69
C THR A 109 -91.90 -148.42 6.39
N VAL A 110 -92.68 -149.50 6.53
CA VAL A 110 -93.24 -150.29 5.42
C VAL A 110 -94.19 -149.44 4.55
N PRO A 111 -94.14 -149.53 3.21
CA PRO A 111 -95.01 -148.74 2.33
C PRO A 111 -96.43 -149.29 2.26
N GLU A 112 -97.41 -148.40 2.39
CA GLU A 112 -98.84 -148.65 2.16
C GLU A 112 -99.33 -147.95 0.87
N ALA A 113 -100.46 -148.40 0.30
CA ALA A 113 -100.95 -147.93 -1.01
C ALA A 113 -102.48 -147.82 -1.06
N ASP A 114 -102.97 -146.60 -1.26
CA ASP A 114 -104.41 -146.28 -1.27
C ASP A 114 -105.09 -146.39 -2.64
N THR A 115 -106.39 -146.71 -2.62
CA THR A 115 -107.29 -146.72 -3.78
C THR A 115 -108.65 -146.12 -3.40
N SER A 116 -109.38 -145.50 -4.35
CA SER A 116 -110.49 -144.58 -4.07
C SER A 116 -111.85 -144.99 -4.63
N THR A 117 -112.94 -144.72 -3.89
CA THR A 117 -114.36 -144.82 -4.32
C THR A 117 -115.24 -143.77 -3.59
N GLN A 118 -116.54 -143.65 -3.95
CA GLN A 118 -117.39 -142.45 -3.77
C GLN A 118 -118.80 -142.77 -3.22
N THR A 119 -119.41 -141.92 -2.36
CA THR A 119 -120.89 -141.75 -2.17
C THR A 119 -121.28 -140.48 -1.35
N ASP A 120 -122.58 -140.27 -1.04
CA ASP A 120 -123.24 -138.96 -0.76
C ASP A 120 -124.03 -138.86 0.60
N ALA A 121 -124.64 -137.71 0.97
CA ALA A 121 -125.02 -137.31 2.35
C ALA A 121 -126.52 -136.96 2.66
N PHE A 122 -126.93 -136.85 3.96
CA PHE A 122 -128.31 -136.53 4.44
C PHE A 122 -128.44 -135.96 5.90
N LEU A 123 -129.62 -135.42 6.30
CA LEU A 123 -130.01 -134.73 7.59
C LEU A 123 -131.55 -134.81 7.84
N ASP A 124 -132.26 -134.40 8.95
CA ASP A 124 -132.08 -134.14 10.41
C ASP A 124 -133.50 -133.90 11.09
N ARG A 125 -133.70 -133.93 12.45
CA ARG A 125 -135.00 -133.57 13.13
C ARG A 125 -134.99 -133.32 14.68
N PRO A 126 -135.81 -132.38 15.26
CA PRO A 126 -135.88 -132.05 16.71
C PRO A 126 -137.14 -132.51 17.53
N PRO A 127 -137.12 -132.44 18.90
CA PRO A 127 -138.22 -132.76 19.84
C PRO A 127 -138.81 -131.57 20.68
N THR A 128 -139.66 -131.82 21.71
CA THR A 128 -140.57 -130.85 22.39
C THR A 128 -140.51 -130.82 23.95
N PRO A 129 -141.08 -129.79 24.65
CA PRO A 129 -140.80 -129.49 26.09
C PRO A 129 -141.86 -129.96 27.15
N LEU A 130 -141.59 -129.68 28.44
CA LEU A 130 -142.32 -130.16 29.64
C LEU A 130 -142.72 -129.03 30.64
N PHE A 131 -143.51 -129.36 31.68
CA PHE A 131 -144.18 -128.43 32.64
C PHE A 131 -143.72 -128.62 34.12
N VAL A 132 -143.78 -127.55 34.95
CA VAL A 132 -143.30 -127.54 36.36
C VAL A 132 -144.20 -126.66 37.28
N PRO A 133 -144.49 -127.05 38.55
CA PRO A 133 -145.32 -126.26 39.50
C PRO A 133 -144.55 -125.19 40.33
N GLN A 134 -145.30 -124.37 41.10
CA GLN A 134 -144.78 -123.27 41.93
C GLN A 134 -144.34 -123.68 43.36
N LYS A 135 -143.55 -122.82 44.01
CA LYS A 135 -143.03 -122.95 45.38
C LYS A 135 -143.75 -122.01 46.37
N THR A 136 -143.64 -122.30 47.67
CA THR A 136 -144.01 -121.40 48.78
C THR A 136 -142.88 -121.34 49.81
N GLY A 137 -142.67 -120.16 50.38
CA GLY A 137 -141.62 -119.81 51.33
C GLY A 137 -141.68 -118.31 51.63
N THR A 138 -140.95 -117.84 52.63
CA THR A 138 -140.86 -116.42 52.99
C THR A 138 -139.43 -115.95 52.82
N ASP A 139 -139.22 -115.03 51.89
CA ASP A 139 -137.91 -114.50 51.55
C ASP A 139 -137.50 -113.37 52.51
N ALA A 140 -136.20 -113.28 52.79
CA ALA A 140 -135.60 -112.21 53.57
C ALA A 140 -134.33 -111.72 52.86
N VAL A 141 -134.04 -110.42 52.98
CA VAL A 141 -132.87 -109.79 52.35
C VAL A 141 -132.11 -109.00 53.41
N THR A 142 -130.81 -109.27 53.54
CA THR A 142 -129.87 -108.52 54.36
C THR A 142 -128.84 -107.88 53.45
N GLN A 143 -128.71 -106.56 53.51
CA GLN A 143 -127.76 -105.77 52.71
C GLN A 143 -126.91 -104.93 53.66
N ILE A 144 -125.61 -104.80 53.35
CA ILE A 144 -124.68 -103.92 54.04
C ILE A 144 -124.67 -102.58 53.31
N GLU A 145 -124.78 -101.48 54.05
CA GLU A 145 -124.91 -100.13 53.50
C GLU A 145 -123.55 -99.44 53.37
N ASN A 146 -123.47 -98.41 52.51
CA ASN A 146 -122.21 -97.73 52.19
C ASN A 146 -121.60 -97.05 53.43
N GLY A 147 -120.48 -97.60 53.91
CA GLY A 147 -119.72 -97.09 55.07
C GLY A 147 -119.75 -97.97 56.32
N ASP A 148 -120.62 -99.00 56.37
CA ASP A 148 -120.82 -99.86 57.56
C ASP A 148 -119.63 -100.78 57.87
N LEU A 149 -118.81 -101.11 56.86
CA LEU A 149 -117.58 -101.90 56.96
C LEU A 149 -116.31 -101.09 56.63
N PHE A 150 -116.32 -99.76 56.81
CA PHE A 150 -115.16 -98.92 56.53
C PHE A 150 -114.10 -98.99 57.64
N ASP A 151 -112.92 -99.50 57.32
CA ASP A 151 -111.73 -99.43 58.17
C ASP A 151 -110.80 -98.32 57.64
N PHE A 152 -110.56 -97.30 58.48
CA PHE A 152 -109.75 -96.14 58.10
C PHE A 152 -108.27 -96.49 57.98
N ASP A 153 -107.74 -97.32 58.87
CA ASP A 153 -106.29 -97.59 58.93
C ASP A 153 -105.85 -98.41 57.70
N PHE A 154 -106.73 -99.30 57.21
CA PHE A 154 -106.50 -100.07 55.98
C PHE A 154 -106.60 -99.23 54.69
N GLU A 155 -107.61 -98.35 54.57
CA GLU A 155 -107.80 -97.55 53.34
C GLU A 155 -106.80 -96.37 53.25
N VAL A 156 -106.30 -95.87 54.37
CA VAL A 156 -105.33 -94.75 54.39
C VAL A 156 -103.88 -95.19 54.13
N GLU A 157 -103.54 -96.47 54.39
CA GLU A 157 -102.17 -96.98 54.25
C GLU A 157 -101.60 -96.82 52.82
N PRO A 158 -102.31 -97.18 51.72
CA PRO A 158 -101.82 -96.93 50.35
C PRO A 158 -101.67 -95.45 50.00
N ILE A 159 -102.50 -94.58 50.59
CA ILE A 159 -102.44 -93.13 50.37
C ILE A 159 -101.19 -92.55 51.05
N LEU A 160 -100.89 -93.01 52.28
CA LEU A 160 -99.69 -92.62 53.03
C LEU A 160 -98.42 -93.18 52.39
N GLU A 161 -98.40 -94.43 51.92
CA GLU A 161 -97.25 -95.02 51.21
C GLU A 161 -96.89 -94.18 49.98
N VAL A 162 -97.86 -93.86 49.12
CA VAL A 162 -97.63 -93.05 47.92
C VAL A 162 -97.22 -91.62 48.26
N LEU A 163 -97.80 -91.01 49.31
CA LEU A 163 -97.45 -89.64 49.72
C LEU A 163 -96.03 -89.59 50.30
N VAL A 164 -95.70 -90.46 51.25
CA VAL A 164 -94.38 -90.53 51.89
C VAL A 164 -93.31 -90.91 50.86
N GLY A 165 -93.55 -91.95 50.05
CA GLY A 165 -92.62 -92.36 48.99
C GLY A 165 -92.33 -91.24 47.99
N LYS A 166 -93.37 -90.51 47.56
CA LYS A 166 -93.19 -89.37 46.65
C LYS A 166 -92.45 -88.19 47.30
N VAL A 167 -92.76 -87.85 48.56
CA VAL A 167 -92.06 -86.76 49.26
C VAL A 167 -90.58 -87.10 49.51
N LEU A 168 -90.26 -88.36 49.83
CA LEU A 168 -88.88 -88.82 49.98
C LEU A 168 -88.13 -88.80 48.64
N GLU A 169 -88.73 -89.29 47.56
CA GLU A 169 -88.11 -89.29 46.22
C GLU A 169 -87.88 -87.87 45.70
N GLN A 170 -88.86 -86.97 45.86
CA GLN A 170 -88.71 -85.56 45.49
C GLN A 170 -87.63 -84.86 46.31
N GLY A 171 -87.65 -85.01 47.64
CA GLY A 171 -86.62 -84.43 48.51
C GLY A 171 -85.21 -84.97 48.23
N LEU A 172 -85.09 -86.25 47.86
CA LEU A 172 -83.80 -86.83 47.45
C LEU A 172 -83.30 -86.24 46.14
N MET A 173 -84.16 -86.07 45.12
CA MET A 173 -83.78 -85.43 43.86
C MET A 173 -83.40 -83.96 44.06
N GLU A 174 -84.17 -83.20 44.86
CA GLU A 174 -83.91 -81.79 45.15
C GLU A 174 -82.57 -81.60 45.88
N VAL A 175 -82.27 -82.41 46.91
CA VAL A 175 -80.98 -82.36 47.62
C VAL A 175 -79.80 -82.73 46.71
N LEU A 176 -79.96 -83.71 45.82
CA LEU A 176 -78.91 -84.08 44.86
C LEU A 176 -78.63 -82.96 43.83
N GLU A 177 -79.67 -82.29 43.31
CA GLU A 177 -79.50 -81.12 42.43
C GLU A 177 -78.82 -79.96 43.18
N GLU A 178 -79.21 -79.69 44.44
CA GLU A 178 -78.57 -78.65 45.26
C GLU A 178 -77.09 -78.95 45.55
N GLU A 179 -76.71 -80.19 45.88
CA GLU A 179 -75.31 -80.57 46.10
C GLU A 179 -74.49 -80.52 44.80
N GLU A 180 -75.01 -80.99 43.65
CA GLU A 180 -74.32 -80.87 42.36
C GLU A 180 -74.11 -79.40 41.95
N LEU A 181 -75.14 -78.56 42.10
CA LEU A 181 -75.03 -77.12 41.82
C LEU A 181 -74.09 -76.39 42.80
N ALA A 182 -74.06 -76.79 44.08
CA ALA A 182 -73.11 -76.27 45.06
C ALA A 182 -71.66 -76.66 44.73
N ALA A 183 -71.42 -77.92 44.37
CA ALA A 183 -70.11 -78.42 43.96
C ALA A 183 -69.60 -77.73 42.68
N MET A 184 -70.48 -77.55 41.68
CA MET A 184 -70.18 -76.83 40.44
C MET A 184 -69.80 -75.37 40.70
N ARG A 185 -70.56 -74.65 41.55
CA ARG A 185 -70.26 -73.26 41.94
C ARG A 185 -68.93 -73.18 42.70
N ALA A 186 -68.71 -74.04 43.69
CA ALA A 186 -67.47 -74.06 44.47
C ALA A 186 -66.23 -74.34 43.60
N HIS A 187 -66.34 -75.23 42.61
CA HIS A 187 -65.26 -75.48 41.65
C HIS A 187 -65.01 -74.27 40.72
N GLN A 188 -66.07 -73.59 40.24
CA GLN A 188 -65.94 -72.37 39.46
C GLN A 188 -65.28 -71.24 40.27
N GLU A 189 -65.72 -71.00 41.51
CA GLU A 189 -65.15 -70.00 42.39
C GLU A 189 -63.66 -70.25 42.68
N GLN A 190 -63.27 -71.51 42.94
CA GLN A 190 -61.86 -71.88 43.10
C GLN A 190 -61.04 -71.61 41.83
N PHE A 191 -61.56 -71.96 40.66
CA PHE A 191 -60.88 -71.69 39.39
C PHE A 191 -60.75 -70.19 39.11
N GLU A 192 -61.78 -69.40 39.38
CA GLU A 192 -61.74 -67.94 39.24
C GLU A 192 -60.77 -67.28 40.22
N GLN A 193 -60.72 -67.74 41.48
CA GLN A 193 -59.73 -67.29 42.47
C GLN A 193 -58.29 -67.56 42.01
N ILE A 194 -58.00 -68.78 41.53
CA ILE A 194 -56.69 -69.16 40.99
C ILE A 194 -56.35 -68.29 39.78
N ARG A 195 -57.24 -68.20 38.79
CA ARG A 195 -57.05 -67.41 37.56
C ARG A 195 -56.81 -65.93 37.85
N ASN A 196 -57.52 -65.35 38.81
CA ASN A 196 -57.34 -63.95 39.22
C ASN A 196 -56.02 -63.74 39.95
N ALA A 197 -55.60 -64.67 40.81
CA ALA A 197 -54.28 -64.63 41.46
C ALA A 197 -53.13 -64.75 40.45
N GLU A 198 -53.25 -65.66 39.47
CA GLU A 198 -52.29 -65.80 38.37
C GLU A 198 -52.22 -64.54 37.51
N LEU A 199 -53.36 -63.94 37.14
CA LEU A 199 -53.43 -62.70 36.35
C LEU A 199 -52.77 -61.52 37.06
N VAL A 200 -52.97 -61.38 38.38
CA VAL A 200 -52.29 -60.35 39.18
C VAL A 200 -50.78 -60.62 39.27
N ALA A 201 -50.37 -61.90 39.36
CA ALA A 201 -48.97 -62.29 39.39
C ALA A 201 -48.26 -62.01 38.05
N THR A 202 -48.87 -62.35 36.91
CA THR A 202 -48.31 -62.07 35.57
C THR A 202 -48.20 -60.58 35.32
N GLN A 203 -49.27 -59.80 35.54
CA GLN A 203 -49.26 -58.34 35.39
C GLN A 203 -48.18 -57.67 36.25
N ARG A 204 -47.99 -58.14 37.50
CA ARG A 204 -46.91 -57.66 38.39
C ARG A 204 -45.52 -57.96 37.83
N MET A 205 -45.31 -59.14 37.23
CA MET A 205 -44.03 -59.54 36.64
C MET A 205 -43.75 -58.78 35.34
N GLU A 206 -44.75 -58.65 34.46
CA GLU A 206 -44.67 -57.85 33.23
C GLU A 206 -44.35 -56.38 33.53
N ALA A 207 -45.08 -55.77 34.48
CA ALA A 207 -44.83 -54.40 34.91
C ALA A 207 -43.45 -54.23 35.58
N ALA A 208 -42.84 -55.29 36.11
CA ALA A 208 -41.48 -55.26 36.65
C ALA A 208 -40.42 -55.39 35.55
N GLU A 209 -40.57 -56.31 34.60
CA GLU A 209 -39.66 -56.44 33.46
C GLU A 209 -39.74 -55.23 32.53
N ARG A 210 -40.93 -54.69 32.27
CA ARG A 210 -41.11 -53.44 31.51
C ARG A 210 -40.30 -52.29 32.10
N ARG A 211 -40.39 -52.06 33.42
CA ARG A 211 -39.58 -51.04 34.12
C ARG A 211 -38.07 -51.30 34.02
N LYS A 212 -37.62 -52.56 34.09
CA LYS A 212 -36.21 -52.93 33.89
C LYS A 212 -35.75 -52.68 32.45
N LEU A 213 -36.61 -52.92 31.45
CA LEU A 213 -36.31 -52.68 30.04
C LEU A 213 -36.26 -51.17 29.74
N GLU A 214 -37.24 -50.40 30.20
CA GLU A 214 -37.28 -48.94 30.08
C GLU A 214 -36.05 -48.28 30.75
N GLU A 215 -35.61 -48.74 31.93
CA GLU A 215 -34.35 -48.23 32.51
C GLU A 215 -33.13 -48.67 31.69
N LYS A 216 -33.02 -49.95 31.29
CA LYS A 216 -31.89 -50.43 30.46
C LYS A 216 -31.76 -49.62 29.17
N GLU A 217 -32.87 -49.38 28.48
CA GLU A 217 -32.89 -48.56 27.26
C GLU A 217 -32.45 -47.13 27.55
N ARG A 218 -32.97 -46.50 28.62
CA ARG A 218 -32.57 -45.15 29.04
C ARG A 218 -31.08 -45.06 29.35
N ARG A 219 -30.49 -46.06 30.01
CA ARG A 219 -29.03 -46.13 30.27
C ARG A 219 -28.23 -46.29 28.98
N MET A 220 -28.68 -47.16 28.06
CA MET A 220 -28.04 -47.36 26.75
C MET A 220 -28.10 -46.11 25.87
N ALA A 221 -29.20 -45.36 25.92
CA ALA A 221 -29.34 -44.07 25.25
C ALA A 221 -28.39 -43.02 25.86
N GLN A 222 -28.36 -42.91 27.19
CA GLN A 222 -27.46 -42.00 27.91
C GLN A 222 -25.98 -42.26 27.61
N GLU A 223 -25.53 -43.52 27.59
CA GLU A 223 -24.13 -43.83 27.31
C GLU A 223 -23.77 -43.60 25.83
N ARG A 224 -24.67 -43.90 24.89
CA ARG A 224 -24.48 -43.54 23.46
C ARG A 224 -24.32 -42.03 23.28
N GLU A 225 -25.19 -41.25 23.92
CA GLU A 225 -25.17 -39.79 23.86
C GLU A 225 -23.94 -39.20 24.57
N ARG A 226 -23.50 -39.80 25.69
CA ARG A 226 -22.25 -39.44 26.37
C ARG A 226 -21.02 -39.71 25.49
N VAL A 227 -20.94 -40.88 24.85
CA VAL A 227 -19.81 -41.26 23.97
C VAL A 227 -19.77 -40.37 22.71
N GLU A 228 -20.92 -39.97 22.16
CA GLU A 228 -21.02 -38.99 21.09
C GLU A 228 -20.44 -37.63 21.53
N ARG A 229 -20.91 -37.08 22.65
CA ARG A 229 -20.41 -35.81 23.19
C ARG A 229 -18.92 -35.88 23.51
N GLU A 230 -18.45 -36.97 24.13
CA GLU A 230 -17.04 -37.16 24.49
C GLU A 230 -16.17 -37.17 23.21
N ARG A 231 -16.60 -37.86 22.15
CA ARG A 231 -15.93 -37.85 20.84
C ARG A 231 -15.87 -36.44 20.25
N VAL A 232 -17.00 -35.72 20.22
CA VAL A 232 -17.06 -34.36 19.65
C VAL A 232 -16.24 -33.37 20.46
N VAL A 233 -16.28 -33.42 21.79
CA VAL A 233 -15.45 -32.57 22.67
C VAL A 233 -13.98 -32.89 22.49
N ARG A 234 -13.58 -34.17 22.48
CA ARG A 234 -12.19 -34.59 22.25
C ARG A 234 -11.66 -34.13 20.89
N GLN A 235 -12.48 -34.22 19.84
CA GLN A 235 -12.13 -33.69 18.51
C GLN A 235 -12.01 -32.15 18.51
N LYS A 236 -12.94 -31.43 19.13
CA LYS A 236 -12.89 -29.95 19.26
C LYS A 236 -11.67 -29.47 20.05
N VAL A 237 -11.33 -30.13 21.16
CA VAL A 237 -10.15 -29.80 21.97
C VAL A 237 -8.86 -30.07 21.20
N ALA A 238 -8.75 -31.23 20.54
CA ALA A 238 -7.59 -31.55 19.71
C ALA A 238 -7.41 -30.56 18.54
N ALA A 239 -8.50 -30.24 17.83
CA ALA A 239 -8.49 -29.26 16.75
C ALA A 239 -8.13 -27.86 17.26
N SER A 240 -8.66 -27.42 18.40
CA SER A 240 -8.33 -26.13 19.01
C SER A 240 -6.88 -26.04 19.48
N ALA A 241 -6.31 -27.12 20.02
CA ALA A 241 -4.91 -27.17 20.44
C ALA A 241 -3.97 -27.13 19.23
N PHE A 242 -4.26 -27.94 18.20
CA PHE A 242 -3.53 -27.93 16.93
C PHE A 242 -3.61 -26.56 16.25
N ALA A 243 -4.81 -25.99 16.11
CA ALA A 243 -5.01 -24.69 15.49
C ALA A 243 -4.27 -23.58 16.25
N ARG A 244 -4.25 -23.60 17.59
CA ARG A 244 -3.50 -22.61 18.39
C ARG A 244 -2.00 -22.71 18.14
N GLY A 245 -1.41 -23.91 18.19
CA GLY A 245 0.01 -24.11 17.93
C GLY A 245 0.43 -23.77 16.50
N TYR A 246 -0.37 -24.21 15.52
CA TYR A 246 -0.16 -23.91 14.10
C TYR A 246 -0.29 -22.41 13.81
N LEU A 247 -1.29 -21.74 14.39
CA LEU A 247 -1.48 -20.29 14.26
C LEU A 247 -0.32 -19.52 14.90
N THR A 248 0.20 -19.91 16.06
CA THR A 248 1.40 -19.24 16.63
C THR A 248 2.64 -19.39 15.74
N GLY A 249 2.79 -20.52 15.03
CA GLY A 249 3.84 -20.68 14.03
C GLY A 249 3.62 -19.79 12.79
N ILE A 250 2.42 -19.80 12.22
CA ILE A 250 2.06 -18.96 11.07
C ILE A 250 2.24 -17.48 11.41
N VAL A 251 1.68 -17.01 12.52
CA VAL A 251 1.70 -15.59 12.92
C VAL A 251 3.13 -15.05 12.93
N ASN A 252 4.07 -15.75 13.55
CA ASN A 252 5.48 -15.35 13.56
C ASN A 252 6.05 -15.32 12.13
N THR A 253 5.92 -16.40 11.36
CA THR A 253 6.45 -16.44 9.98
C THR A 253 5.81 -15.44 9.02
N VAL A 254 4.56 -15.02 9.28
CA VAL A 254 3.87 -13.96 8.52
C VAL A 254 4.39 -12.59 8.95
N PHE A 255 4.57 -12.33 10.25
CA PHE A 255 5.20 -11.10 10.72
C PHE A 255 6.65 -10.96 10.20
N ASP A 256 7.46 -12.00 10.29
CA ASP A 256 8.84 -12.03 9.75
C ASP A 256 8.86 -11.74 8.24
N ARG A 257 7.93 -12.32 7.47
CA ARG A 257 7.76 -12.04 6.03
C ARG A 257 7.27 -10.62 5.76
N LEU A 258 6.37 -10.09 6.57
CA LEU A 258 5.77 -8.75 6.36
C LEU A 258 6.72 -7.62 6.78
N VAL A 259 7.63 -7.88 7.73
CA VAL A 259 8.80 -7.06 8.05
C VAL A 259 9.86 -7.17 6.95
N SER A 260 10.27 -8.37 6.55
CA SER A 260 11.33 -8.55 5.52
C SER A 260 10.91 -8.11 4.10
N SER A 261 9.62 -7.99 3.82
CA SER A 261 9.09 -7.36 2.60
C SER A 261 8.74 -5.87 2.76
N GLY A 262 9.05 -5.26 3.91
CA GLY A 262 8.94 -3.81 4.13
C GLY A 262 7.53 -3.26 4.36
N TYR A 263 6.50 -4.11 4.40
CA TYR A 263 5.11 -3.69 4.68
C TYR A 263 4.91 -3.28 6.15
N ILE A 264 5.63 -3.94 7.08
CA ILE A 264 5.83 -3.44 8.44
C ILE A 264 7.18 -2.73 8.48
N TYR A 265 7.12 -1.39 8.51
CA TYR A 265 8.24 -0.49 8.68
C TYR A 265 8.29 0.03 10.12
N ASP A 266 9.48 0.38 10.58
CA ASP A 266 9.65 1.20 11.79
C ASP A 266 9.10 2.61 11.49
N PRO A 267 8.14 3.13 12.28
CA PRO A 267 7.60 4.47 12.07
C PRO A 267 8.69 5.55 12.18
N VAL A 268 9.66 5.40 13.08
CA VAL A 268 10.74 6.37 13.29
C VAL A 268 11.66 6.42 12.07
N MET A 269 12.05 5.26 11.53
CA MET A 269 12.86 5.23 10.30
C MET A 269 12.12 5.86 9.12
N ARG A 270 10.80 5.61 8.98
CA ARG A 270 10.02 6.22 7.89
C ARG A 270 9.77 7.72 8.09
N GLU A 271 9.58 8.20 9.31
CA GLU A 271 9.52 9.64 9.61
C GLU A 271 10.86 10.35 9.32
N VAL A 272 11.99 9.69 9.61
CA VAL A 272 13.31 10.18 9.21
C VAL A 272 13.47 10.20 7.69
N GLU A 273 13.08 9.13 6.98
CA GLU A 273 13.20 9.05 5.52
C GLU A 273 12.26 10.02 4.77
N THR A 274 11.03 10.20 5.24
CA THR A 274 9.98 10.95 4.51
C THR A 274 9.78 12.39 5.01
N GLY A 275 10.14 12.70 6.26
CA GLY A 275 10.07 14.04 6.83
C GLY A 275 11.44 14.70 6.95
N PHE A 276 12.36 14.09 7.70
CA PHE A 276 13.66 14.69 8.00
C PHE A 276 14.61 14.75 6.78
N MET A 277 14.71 13.67 5.99
CA MET A 277 15.65 13.62 4.87
C MET A 277 15.30 14.60 3.73
N PRO A 278 14.03 14.85 3.36
CA PRO A 278 13.68 15.93 2.43
C PRO A 278 14.03 17.32 3.00
N TRP A 279 13.69 17.61 4.25
CA TRP A 279 14.05 18.86 4.93
C TRP A 279 15.58 19.08 4.98
N LEU A 280 16.34 18.04 5.28
CA LEU A 280 17.81 18.09 5.30
C LEU A 280 18.39 18.35 3.89
N LYS A 281 17.82 17.73 2.86
CA LYS A 281 18.19 17.98 1.45
C LYS A 281 17.85 19.42 1.03
N GLU A 282 16.68 19.93 1.40
CA GLU A 282 16.27 21.31 1.15
C GLU A 282 17.20 22.32 1.84
N GLN A 283 17.53 22.09 3.12
CA GLN A 283 18.51 22.91 3.84
C GLN A 283 19.91 22.85 3.22
N ALA A 284 20.37 21.67 2.80
CA ALA A 284 21.65 21.51 2.09
C ALA A 284 21.65 22.28 0.76
N ILE A 285 20.58 22.20 -0.03
CA ILE A 285 20.38 23.01 -1.25
C ILE A 285 20.36 24.50 -0.89
N GLY A 286 19.74 24.89 0.23
CA GLY A 286 19.75 26.25 0.78
C GLY A 286 21.13 26.75 1.21
N TYR A 287 22.03 25.88 1.66
CA TYR A 287 23.44 26.23 1.92
C TYR A 287 24.26 26.31 0.62
N LEU A 288 24.06 25.39 -0.32
CA LEU A 288 24.75 25.38 -1.61
C LEU A 288 24.36 26.61 -2.46
N SER A 289 23.08 26.98 -2.51
CA SER A 289 22.61 28.17 -3.21
C SER A 289 23.16 29.47 -2.59
N ARG A 290 23.18 29.59 -1.25
CA ARG A 290 23.88 30.68 -0.55
C ARG A 290 25.37 30.73 -0.91
N GLY A 291 26.05 29.58 -1.02
CA GLY A 291 27.44 29.49 -1.45
C GLY A 291 27.66 29.92 -2.92
N ILE A 292 26.75 29.57 -3.82
CA ILE A 292 26.77 30.00 -5.23
C ILE A 292 26.57 31.52 -5.34
N VAL A 293 25.57 32.08 -4.64
CA VAL A 293 25.30 33.52 -4.60
C VAL A 293 26.50 34.27 -4.00
N ALA A 294 27.08 33.79 -2.90
CA ALA A 294 28.28 34.38 -2.31
C ALA A 294 29.47 34.37 -3.29
N ARG A 295 29.68 33.27 -4.03
CA ARG A 295 30.71 33.21 -5.08
C ARG A 295 30.43 34.18 -6.23
N GLN A 296 29.17 34.33 -6.66
CA GLN A 296 28.78 35.30 -7.69
C GLN A 296 29.03 36.74 -7.24
N VAL A 297 28.66 37.09 -6.00
CA VAL A 297 28.93 38.41 -5.39
C VAL A 297 30.44 38.67 -5.29
N VAL A 298 31.24 37.68 -4.87
CA VAL A 298 32.71 37.81 -4.81
C VAL A 298 33.32 37.98 -6.21
N ASN A 299 32.85 37.22 -7.22
CA ASN A 299 33.33 37.39 -8.60
C ASN A 299 33.03 38.81 -9.12
N ARG A 300 31.80 39.29 -8.94
CA ARG A 300 31.38 40.64 -9.35
C ARG A 300 32.17 41.74 -8.60
N LEU A 301 32.43 41.54 -7.32
CA LEU A 301 33.29 42.42 -6.51
C LEU A 301 34.75 42.43 -7.00
N VAL A 302 35.28 41.30 -7.50
CA VAL A 302 36.63 41.22 -8.09
C VAL A 302 36.69 41.92 -9.46
N GLU A 303 35.65 41.80 -10.29
CA GLU A 303 35.51 42.58 -11.53
C GLU A 303 35.48 44.09 -11.24
N ASP A 304 34.65 44.52 -10.28
CA ASP A 304 34.52 45.93 -9.90
C ASP A 304 35.80 46.45 -9.24
N ALA A 305 36.51 45.63 -8.46
CA ALA A 305 37.83 45.96 -7.94
C ALA A 305 38.90 46.09 -9.05
N ALA A 306 38.83 45.26 -10.10
CA ALA A 306 39.72 45.38 -11.25
C ALA A 306 39.43 46.64 -12.08
N ALA A 307 38.15 46.97 -12.30
CA ALA A 307 37.73 48.22 -12.93
C ALA A 307 38.15 49.45 -12.10
N ALA A 308 37.94 49.42 -10.79
CA ALA A 308 38.41 50.47 -9.88
C ALA A 308 39.93 50.59 -9.85
N LEU A 309 40.68 49.49 -9.98
CA LEU A 309 42.15 49.52 -10.07
C LEU A 309 42.62 50.15 -11.39
N ALA A 310 41.94 49.88 -12.51
CA ALA A 310 42.20 50.55 -13.79
C ALA A 310 41.89 52.06 -13.69
N ALA A 311 40.70 52.44 -13.22
CA ALA A 311 40.31 53.83 -13.01
C ALA A 311 41.24 54.58 -12.03
N ASN A 312 41.75 53.91 -10.99
CA ASN A 312 42.75 54.49 -10.09
C ASN A 312 44.10 54.71 -10.78
N ARG A 313 44.55 53.82 -11.68
CA ARG A 313 45.77 54.03 -12.49
C ARG A 313 45.59 55.21 -13.44
N GLU A 314 44.46 55.29 -14.13
CA GLU A 314 44.11 56.41 -15.00
C GLU A 314 44.05 57.72 -14.21
N ALA A 315 43.37 57.75 -13.06
CA ALA A 315 43.30 58.93 -12.20
C ALA A 315 44.67 59.36 -11.62
N VAL A 316 45.61 58.44 -11.42
CA VAL A 316 47.01 58.76 -11.07
C VAL A 316 47.77 59.35 -12.26
N VAL A 317 47.57 58.79 -13.47
CA VAL A 317 48.16 59.32 -14.71
C VAL A 317 47.62 60.71 -15.04
N GLU A 318 46.31 60.94 -14.95
CA GLU A 318 45.72 62.26 -15.17
C GLU A 318 46.13 63.28 -14.11
N LYS A 319 46.30 62.87 -12.83
CA LYS A 319 46.90 63.74 -11.82
C LYS A 319 48.36 64.09 -12.14
N ALA A 320 49.15 63.12 -12.60
CA ALA A 320 50.54 63.35 -13.01
C ALA A 320 50.63 64.31 -14.22
N LYS A 321 49.78 64.12 -15.23
CA LYS A 321 49.62 65.05 -16.37
C LYS A 321 49.20 66.45 -15.91
N ALA A 322 48.22 66.55 -15.00
CA ALA A 322 47.77 67.84 -14.48
C ALA A 322 48.88 68.56 -13.68
N THR A 323 49.71 67.83 -12.93
CA THR A 323 50.88 68.42 -12.27
C THR A 323 51.99 68.82 -13.26
N ALA A 324 52.20 68.05 -14.34
CA ALA A 324 53.14 68.42 -15.41
C ALA A 324 52.66 69.70 -16.12
N ALA A 325 51.42 69.72 -16.61
CA ALA A 325 50.82 70.88 -17.26
C ALA A 325 50.77 72.13 -16.36
N ALA A 326 50.68 71.97 -15.03
CA ALA A 326 50.78 73.09 -14.09
C ALA A 326 52.21 73.62 -13.93
N VAL A 327 53.24 72.77 -14.07
CA VAL A 327 54.65 73.18 -14.14
C VAL A 327 54.94 73.84 -15.50
N ASP A 328 54.47 73.24 -16.59
CA ASP A 328 54.64 73.76 -17.95
C ASP A 328 53.99 75.15 -18.09
N ALA A 329 52.73 75.31 -17.66
CA ALA A 329 52.04 76.61 -17.65
C ALA A 329 52.66 77.64 -16.68
N TRP A 330 53.35 77.19 -15.63
CA TRP A 330 54.13 78.09 -14.77
C TRP A 330 55.42 78.55 -15.46
N ALA A 331 56.11 77.65 -16.17
CA ALA A 331 57.30 77.95 -16.95
C ALA A 331 56.98 78.88 -18.15
N GLU A 332 55.91 78.61 -18.90
CA GLU A 332 55.39 79.52 -19.94
C GLU A 332 55.08 80.90 -19.36
N ARG A 333 54.48 80.97 -18.17
CA ARG A 333 54.19 82.24 -17.49
C ARG A 333 55.45 82.97 -17.01
N GLN A 334 56.49 82.27 -16.55
CA GLN A 334 57.78 82.90 -16.25
C GLN A 334 58.43 83.44 -17.54
N ALA A 335 58.54 82.63 -18.59
CA ALA A 335 59.10 83.04 -19.87
C ALA A 335 58.35 84.23 -20.49
N ALA A 336 57.02 84.28 -20.38
CA ALA A 336 56.21 85.41 -20.82
C ALA A 336 56.46 86.69 -19.99
N LEU A 337 56.69 86.56 -18.67
CA LEU A 337 57.05 87.69 -17.81
C LEU A 337 58.49 88.17 -18.07
N GLU A 338 59.44 87.27 -18.30
CA GLU A 338 60.82 87.60 -18.70
C GLU A 338 60.85 88.31 -20.06
N ALA A 339 60.07 87.84 -21.04
CA ALA A 339 59.93 88.51 -22.34
C ALA A 339 59.28 89.89 -22.23
N GLN A 340 58.28 90.06 -21.36
CA GLN A 340 57.69 91.39 -21.07
C GLN A 340 58.70 92.32 -20.37
N LEU A 341 59.50 91.80 -19.45
CA LEU A 341 60.53 92.55 -18.73
C LEU A 341 61.64 93.00 -19.70
N GLN A 342 62.16 92.09 -20.53
CA GLN A 342 63.15 92.41 -21.57
C GLN A 342 62.61 93.43 -22.59
N GLY A 343 61.34 93.31 -22.98
CA GLY A 343 60.67 94.30 -23.85
C GLY A 343 60.58 95.68 -23.19
N ALA A 344 60.19 95.74 -21.90
CA ALA A 344 60.12 96.98 -21.14
C ALA A 344 61.51 97.60 -20.90
N GLU A 345 62.55 96.80 -20.64
CA GLU A 345 63.93 97.27 -20.53
C GLU A 345 64.45 97.82 -21.87
N LEU A 346 64.18 97.14 -22.99
CA LEU A 346 64.57 97.60 -24.32
C LEU A 346 63.87 98.92 -24.70
N GLU A 347 62.57 99.04 -24.43
CA GLU A 347 61.83 100.31 -24.59
C GLU A 347 62.38 101.42 -23.69
N ALA A 348 62.67 101.11 -22.42
CA ALA A 348 63.23 102.08 -21.49
C ALA A 348 64.63 102.54 -21.93
N VAL A 349 65.48 101.64 -22.43
CA VAL A 349 66.79 101.98 -23.00
C VAL A 349 66.63 102.85 -24.24
N ARG A 350 65.71 102.52 -25.17
CA ARG A 350 65.47 103.33 -26.38
C ARG A 350 64.98 104.74 -26.06
N LYS A 351 64.22 104.94 -24.97
CA LYS A 351 63.69 106.25 -24.56
C LYS A 351 64.70 107.11 -23.78
N ARG A 352 65.82 106.56 -23.28
CA ARG A 352 66.82 107.31 -22.48
C ARG A 352 67.43 108.52 -23.18
N PRO A 353 67.83 108.50 -24.48
CA PRO A 353 68.42 109.67 -25.13
C PRO A 353 67.45 110.85 -25.21
N THR A 354 66.22 110.61 -25.66
CA THR A 354 65.12 111.59 -25.67
C THR A 354 64.84 112.14 -24.28
N PHE A 355 64.76 111.27 -23.26
CA PHE A 355 64.55 111.69 -21.88
C PHE A 355 65.67 112.60 -21.37
N VAL A 356 66.94 112.23 -21.57
CA VAL A 356 68.12 112.99 -21.11
C VAL A 356 68.23 114.36 -21.79
N LEU A 357 67.85 114.47 -23.07
CA LEU A 357 67.85 115.76 -23.78
C LEU A 357 66.63 116.64 -23.44
N ARG A 358 65.42 116.08 -23.46
CA ARG A 358 64.17 116.88 -23.54
C ARG A 358 63.32 116.92 -22.28
N GLU A 359 63.42 115.90 -21.41
CA GLU A 359 62.51 115.73 -20.26
C GLU A 359 63.23 115.82 -18.90
N LEU A 360 64.55 115.62 -18.88
CA LEU A 360 65.37 115.57 -17.68
C LEU A 360 65.46 116.92 -16.97
N LYS A 361 65.10 116.93 -15.69
CA LYS A 361 65.28 118.06 -14.76
C LYS A 361 66.37 117.72 -13.73
N PRO A 362 67.43 118.53 -13.56
CA PRO A 362 67.68 119.81 -14.21
C PRO A 362 68.10 119.63 -15.67
N ALA A 363 67.68 120.56 -16.54
CA ALA A 363 68.01 120.51 -17.97
C ALA A 363 69.53 120.63 -18.18
N VAL A 364 70.11 119.68 -18.92
CA VAL A 364 71.56 119.61 -19.14
C VAL A 364 72.02 120.52 -20.30
N ALA A 365 71.09 120.87 -21.19
CA ALA A 365 71.23 121.93 -22.18
C ALA A 365 69.92 122.72 -22.28
N THR A 366 70.01 123.97 -22.75
CA THR A 366 68.83 124.78 -23.08
C THR A 366 68.16 124.26 -24.35
N PRO A 367 66.82 124.39 -24.50
CA PRO A 367 66.12 123.93 -25.70
C PRO A 367 66.67 124.60 -26.98
N GLU A 368 67.03 125.88 -26.91
CA GLU A 368 67.67 126.62 -27.99
C GLU A 368 68.99 125.99 -28.47
N ALA A 369 69.81 125.45 -27.54
CA ALA A 369 71.07 124.79 -27.89
C ALA A 369 70.84 123.39 -28.50
N ILE A 370 69.78 122.70 -28.07
CA ILE A 370 69.38 121.40 -28.63
C ILE A 370 68.83 121.58 -30.04
N GLU A 371 68.00 122.60 -30.29
CA GLU A 371 67.49 122.90 -31.62
C GLU A 371 68.57 123.46 -32.56
N ALA A 372 69.53 124.26 -32.06
CA ALA A 372 70.70 124.69 -32.82
C ALA A 372 71.56 123.47 -33.24
N ALA A 373 71.93 122.60 -32.30
CA ALA A 373 72.67 121.37 -32.59
C ALA A 373 71.92 120.45 -33.57
N ALA A 374 70.59 120.35 -33.45
CA ALA A 374 69.75 119.59 -34.38
C ALA A 374 69.67 120.24 -35.77
N ALA A 375 69.71 121.57 -35.87
CA ALA A 375 69.75 122.28 -37.15
C ALA A 375 71.13 122.12 -37.83
N GLU A 376 72.22 122.23 -37.08
CA GLU A 376 73.58 121.99 -37.56
C GLU A 376 73.78 120.53 -38.02
N LEU A 377 73.28 119.54 -37.28
CA LEU A 377 73.39 118.15 -37.68
C LEU A 377 72.49 117.81 -38.90
N ARG A 378 71.33 118.47 -39.04
CA ARG A 378 70.51 118.37 -40.26
C ARG A 378 71.20 119.02 -41.45
N ALA A 379 71.82 120.19 -41.27
CA ALA A 379 72.61 120.83 -42.32
C ALA A 379 73.79 119.92 -42.74
N GLN A 380 74.53 119.34 -41.80
CA GLN A 380 75.58 118.36 -42.08
C GLN A 380 75.05 117.10 -42.78
N ALA A 381 73.86 116.61 -42.42
CA ALA A 381 73.23 115.47 -43.08
C ALA A 381 72.74 115.79 -44.50
N GLU A 382 72.22 117.01 -44.73
CA GLU A 382 71.87 117.52 -46.06
C GLU A 382 73.10 117.77 -46.93
N GLU A 383 74.15 118.37 -46.38
CA GLU A 383 75.45 118.54 -47.06
C GLU A 383 76.09 117.20 -47.39
N ALA A 384 76.06 116.22 -46.48
CA ALA A 384 76.54 114.86 -46.76
C ALA A 384 75.70 114.16 -47.85
N ALA A 385 74.37 114.34 -47.85
CA ALA A 385 73.50 113.81 -48.90
C ALA A 385 73.70 114.52 -50.26
N ASN A 386 73.99 115.83 -50.26
CA ASN A 386 74.31 116.62 -51.45
C ASN A 386 75.69 116.25 -52.02
N ALA A 387 76.71 116.16 -51.16
CA ALA A 387 78.07 115.78 -51.54
C ALA A 387 78.12 114.34 -52.05
N LYS A 388 77.37 113.43 -51.43
CA LYS A 388 77.20 112.07 -51.96
C LYS A 388 76.47 112.08 -53.31
N PHE A 389 75.41 112.87 -53.47
CA PHE A 389 74.69 112.96 -54.74
C PHE A 389 75.57 113.47 -55.90
N GLU A 390 76.37 114.52 -55.69
CA GLU A 390 77.30 114.99 -56.73
C GLU A 390 78.48 114.01 -56.95
N ALA A 391 78.89 113.23 -55.94
CA ALA A 391 79.87 112.14 -56.12
C ALA A 391 79.29 110.97 -56.95
N ASP A 392 78.10 110.48 -56.59
CA ASP A 392 77.36 109.45 -57.33
C ASP A 392 77.12 109.90 -58.80
N ARG A 393 76.92 111.21 -59.02
CA ARG A 393 76.74 111.84 -60.34
C ARG A 393 78.02 112.03 -61.14
N ALA A 394 79.15 112.33 -60.48
CA ALA A 394 80.45 112.38 -61.11
C ALA A 394 80.93 110.97 -61.54
N GLU A 395 80.77 109.96 -60.68
CA GLU A 395 81.09 108.57 -61.01
C GLU A 395 80.26 108.06 -62.19
N ALA A 396 78.97 108.43 -62.27
CA ALA A 396 78.12 108.16 -63.43
C ALA A 396 78.60 108.87 -64.72
N ALA A 397 79.08 110.12 -64.62
CA ALA A 397 79.57 110.89 -65.76
C ALA A 397 80.88 110.32 -66.34
N ASP A 398 81.87 110.04 -65.48
CA ASP A 398 83.17 109.53 -65.90
C ASP A 398 83.04 108.12 -66.47
N LYS A 399 82.23 107.26 -65.86
CA LYS A 399 81.94 105.92 -66.38
C LYS A 399 81.21 105.96 -67.74
N ALA A 400 80.26 106.87 -67.91
CA ALA A 400 79.58 107.05 -69.19
C ALA A 400 80.53 107.59 -70.28
N ARG A 401 81.54 108.39 -69.91
CA ARG A 401 82.61 108.81 -70.83
C ARG A 401 83.47 107.63 -71.25
N THR A 402 84.05 106.88 -70.31
CA THR A 402 84.92 105.74 -70.67
C THR A 402 84.17 104.71 -71.52
N GLU A 403 82.92 104.38 -71.16
CA GLU A 403 82.10 103.45 -71.93
C GLU A 403 81.69 103.99 -73.31
N ALA A 404 81.76 105.29 -73.59
CA ALA A 404 81.44 105.87 -74.90
C ALA A 404 82.70 106.08 -75.75
N GLU A 405 83.79 106.55 -75.13
CA GLU A 405 85.10 106.73 -75.77
C GLU A 405 85.70 105.38 -76.22
N GLU A 406 85.63 104.33 -75.39
CA GLU A 406 86.05 102.97 -75.79
C GLU A 406 85.28 102.46 -77.03
N LYS A 407 83.99 102.80 -77.15
CA LYS A 407 83.17 102.41 -78.31
C LYS A 407 83.54 103.22 -79.55
N ALA A 408 83.81 104.52 -79.41
CA ALA A 408 84.26 105.38 -80.50
C ALA A 408 85.68 105.00 -81.00
N GLU A 409 86.61 104.66 -80.10
CA GLU A 409 87.93 104.16 -80.48
C GLU A 409 87.87 102.78 -81.12
N ALA A 410 87.03 101.86 -80.61
CA ALA A 410 86.80 100.56 -81.24
C ALA A 410 86.19 100.68 -82.65
N GLN A 411 85.36 101.70 -82.91
CA GLN A 411 84.91 102.04 -84.26
C GLN A 411 86.06 102.58 -85.13
N ARG A 412 86.89 103.50 -84.62
CA ARG A 412 88.08 104.01 -85.35
C ARG A 412 89.08 102.92 -85.72
N VAL A 413 89.46 102.05 -84.78
CA VAL A 413 90.47 101.01 -85.00
C VAL A 413 90.02 100.03 -86.08
N LYS A 414 88.73 99.62 -86.10
CA LYS A 414 88.18 98.81 -87.20
C LYS A 414 88.26 99.51 -88.56
N LEU A 415 88.04 100.82 -88.60
CA LEU A 415 88.15 101.63 -89.82
C LEU A 415 89.60 101.65 -90.32
N GLU A 416 90.56 101.85 -89.40
CA GLU A 416 92.00 101.83 -89.71
C GLU A 416 92.47 100.43 -90.14
N GLU A 417 92.05 99.35 -89.48
CA GLU A 417 92.34 97.96 -89.91
C GLU A 417 91.82 97.65 -91.32
N LEU A 418 90.59 98.06 -91.65
CA LEU A 418 90.02 97.86 -92.98
C LEU A 418 90.78 98.67 -94.05
N THR A 419 91.22 99.89 -93.76
CA THR A 419 92.09 100.65 -94.69
C THR A 419 93.47 100.00 -94.87
N ALA A 420 94.03 99.41 -93.82
CA ALA A 420 95.32 98.72 -93.88
C ALA A 420 95.23 97.40 -94.69
N GLN A 421 94.13 96.66 -94.57
CA GLN A 421 93.86 95.48 -95.39
C GLN A 421 93.71 95.84 -96.87
N ALA A 422 92.96 96.91 -97.19
CA ALA A 422 92.81 97.40 -98.56
C ALA A 422 94.15 97.86 -99.18
N ALA A 423 95.04 98.48 -98.38
CA ALA A 423 96.38 98.86 -98.84
C ALA A 423 97.29 97.65 -99.10
N ALA A 424 97.29 96.65 -98.20
CA ALA A 424 98.08 95.43 -98.35
C ALA A 424 97.64 94.59 -99.59
N GLU A 425 96.33 94.52 -99.85
CA GLU A 425 95.79 93.82 -101.03
C GLU A 425 96.18 94.45 -102.37
N ALA A 426 96.55 95.74 -102.40
CA ALA A 426 97.03 96.43 -103.59
C ALA A 426 98.53 96.18 -103.82
N GLU A 427 99.35 96.25 -102.76
CA GLU A 427 100.81 96.07 -102.86
C GLU A 427 101.17 94.64 -103.33
N GLU A 428 100.40 93.62 -102.95
CA GLU A 428 100.58 92.24 -103.44
C GLU A 428 100.17 92.05 -104.93
N ARG A 429 99.41 93.01 -105.50
CA ARG A 429 98.82 92.93 -106.86
C ARG A 429 99.63 93.66 -107.92
N GLY A 430 100.50 94.59 -107.53
CA GLY A 430 101.31 95.40 -108.44
C GLY A 430 100.54 96.51 -109.15
N GLU A 431 99.43 96.97 -108.56
CA GLU A 431 98.62 98.10 -109.01
C GLU A 431 98.66 99.22 -107.95
N ASP A 432 98.51 100.49 -108.37
CA ASP A 432 98.42 101.61 -107.43
C ASP A 432 97.17 101.46 -106.52
N PRO A 433 97.26 101.83 -105.22
CA PRO A 433 96.20 101.52 -104.24
C PRO A 433 94.88 102.29 -104.51
N PRO A 434 93.72 101.68 -104.23
CA PRO A 434 92.41 102.22 -104.60
C PRO A 434 92.02 103.49 -103.82
N GLU A 435 91.39 104.45 -104.51
CA GLU A 435 91.09 105.80 -103.98
C GLU A 435 89.83 105.90 -103.06
N GLU A 436 89.09 104.81 -102.82
CA GLU A 436 87.87 104.83 -101.98
C GLU A 436 88.05 104.03 -100.68
N PRO A 437 87.89 104.65 -99.48
CA PRO A 437 88.06 103.96 -98.19
C PRO A 437 86.82 103.15 -97.76
N PRO A 438 86.99 102.02 -97.06
CA PRO A 438 85.90 101.16 -96.60
C PRO A 438 85.04 101.79 -95.50
N THR A 439 83.78 101.35 -95.42
CA THR A 439 82.75 101.85 -94.48
C THR A 439 82.37 100.78 -93.43
N LEU A 440 81.79 101.20 -92.30
CA LEU A 440 81.35 100.34 -91.19
C LEU A 440 79.82 100.21 -91.15
N ASP A 441 79.32 99.07 -90.65
CA ASP A 441 77.89 98.73 -90.55
C ASP A 441 77.12 99.45 -89.42
N GLU A 442 77.80 100.17 -88.52
CA GLU A 442 77.19 100.85 -87.37
C GLU A 442 77.43 102.38 -87.43
N PRO A 443 76.44 103.21 -87.03
CA PRO A 443 76.63 104.66 -86.93
C PRO A 443 77.63 105.02 -85.83
N LEU A 444 78.35 106.13 -86.02
CA LEU A 444 79.36 106.59 -85.07
C LEU A 444 78.73 107.01 -83.73
N VAL A 445 79.38 106.65 -82.62
CA VAL A 445 78.92 107.01 -81.27
C VAL A 445 79.17 108.50 -80.97
N ASP A 446 78.11 109.23 -80.63
CA ASP A 446 78.20 110.59 -80.07
C ASP A 446 78.40 110.52 -78.55
N VAL A 447 79.63 110.83 -78.11
CA VAL A 447 80.07 110.72 -76.71
C VAL A 447 79.34 111.71 -75.79
N GLU A 448 79.04 112.93 -76.26
CA GLU A 448 78.47 113.97 -75.39
C GLU A 448 77.01 113.66 -75.02
N ALA A 449 76.25 113.10 -75.96
CA ALA A 449 74.85 112.73 -75.76
C ALA A 449 74.67 111.59 -74.73
N VAL A 450 75.56 110.58 -74.75
CA VAL A 450 75.51 109.43 -73.82
C VAL A 450 75.79 109.87 -72.38
N VAL A 451 76.78 110.76 -72.20
CA VAL A 451 77.17 111.28 -70.88
C VAL A 451 76.06 112.14 -70.28
N ALA A 452 75.42 113.00 -71.08
CA ALA A 452 74.30 113.83 -70.62
C ALA A 452 73.14 112.97 -70.07
N ALA A 453 72.77 111.89 -70.77
CA ALA A 453 71.70 110.99 -70.35
C ALA A 453 72.02 110.22 -69.05
N ALA A 454 73.28 109.79 -68.86
CA ALA A 454 73.72 109.14 -67.63
C ALA A 454 73.67 110.09 -66.42
N VAL A 455 74.04 111.36 -66.62
CA VAL A 455 74.08 112.42 -65.59
C VAL A 455 72.70 112.89 -65.13
N GLU A 456 71.66 112.70 -65.95
CA GLU A 456 70.26 112.99 -65.60
C GLU A 456 69.58 111.83 -64.84
N ALA A 457 70.10 110.61 -64.94
CA ALA A 457 69.48 109.40 -64.36
C ALA A 457 69.74 109.17 -62.86
N VAL A 458 70.63 109.94 -62.23
CA VAL A 458 71.01 109.76 -60.82
C VAL A 458 69.95 110.35 -59.88
N VAL A 459 69.52 109.57 -58.88
CA VAL A 459 68.46 109.98 -57.92
C VAL A 459 69.07 110.32 -56.57
N LYS A 460 68.68 111.47 -56.00
CA LYS A 460 69.19 111.94 -54.70
C LYS A 460 68.84 110.96 -53.56
N PRO A 461 69.82 110.52 -52.75
CA PRO A 461 69.55 109.66 -51.60
C PRO A 461 68.73 110.41 -50.53
N PRO A 462 67.86 109.70 -49.77
CA PRO A 462 67.14 110.30 -48.65
C PRO A 462 68.13 110.73 -47.55
N VAL A 463 67.91 111.92 -47.00
CA VAL A 463 68.68 112.44 -45.86
C VAL A 463 68.43 111.55 -44.64
N LYS A 464 69.48 111.17 -43.91
CA LYS A 464 69.31 110.42 -42.65
C LYS A 464 68.57 111.31 -41.65
N GLU A 465 67.42 110.85 -41.17
CA GLU A 465 66.72 111.54 -40.08
C GLU A 465 67.61 111.56 -38.82
N VAL A 466 67.74 112.74 -38.22
CA VAL A 466 68.55 112.97 -37.03
C VAL A 466 67.76 112.54 -35.79
N GLU A 467 68.17 111.42 -35.18
CA GLU A 467 67.58 110.95 -33.91
C GLU A 467 68.16 111.71 -32.71
N ASP A 468 67.42 111.73 -31.58
CA ASP A 468 67.90 112.35 -30.32
C ASP A 468 69.25 111.79 -29.85
N ILE A 469 69.57 110.52 -30.16
CA ILE A 469 70.86 109.92 -29.80
C ILE A 469 72.03 110.51 -30.62
N ASP A 470 71.79 110.89 -31.88
CA ASP A 470 72.81 111.55 -32.72
C ASP A 470 73.07 112.97 -32.19
N ILE A 471 72.01 113.70 -31.82
CA ILE A 471 72.10 115.04 -31.19
C ILE A 471 72.88 114.95 -29.88
N LEU A 472 72.57 113.97 -29.03
CA LEU A 472 73.23 113.78 -27.73
C LEU A 472 74.73 113.49 -27.91
N SER A 473 75.11 112.64 -28.87
CA SER A 473 76.54 112.42 -29.20
C SER A 473 77.19 113.72 -29.65
N TYR A 474 76.60 114.42 -30.63
CA TYR A 474 77.17 115.67 -31.15
C TYR A 474 77.38 116.73 -30.05
N MET A 475 76.41 116.89 -29.13
CA MET A 475 76.53 117.84 -28.02
C MET A 475 77.58 117.42 -26.97
N LEU A 476 77.87 116.12 -26.82
CA LEU A 476 79.01 115.64 -26.02
C LEU A 476 80.35 115.84 -26.76
N ASP A 477 80.41 115.53 -28.05
CA ASP A 477 81.62 115.60 -28.88
C ASP A 477 82.07 117.06 -29.12
N GLN A 478 81.13 118.01 -29.23
CA GLN A 478 81.40 119.45 -29.22
C GLN A 478 81.64 120.03 -27.80
N GLY A 479 81.47 119.24 -26.75
CA GLY A 479 81.67 119.66 -25.35
C GLY A 479 80.61 120.64 -24.81
N ILE A 480 79.48 120.81 -25.52
CA ILE A 480 78.33 121.62 -25.08
C ILE A 480 77.69 121.01 -23.82
N ILE A 481 77.65 119.67 -23.77
CA ILE A 481 77.25 118.87 -22.62
C ILE A 481 78.48 118.08 -22.13
N SER A 482 78.58 117.84 -20.82
CA SER A 482 79.55 116.90 -20.25
C SER A 482 78.87 115.65 -19.68
N LYS A 483 79.57 114.52 -19.75
CA LYS A 483 79.09 113.24 -19.18
C LYS A 483 78.78 113.35 -17.69
N ASP A 484 79.62 114.08 -16.95
CA ASP A 484 79.44 114.25 -15.50
C ASP A 484 78.23 115.14 -15.18
N ALA A 485 77.92 116.13 -16.02
CA ALA A 485 76.69 116.92 -15.90
C ALA A 485 75.44 116.05 -16.11
N ILE A 486 75.44 115.14 -17.10
CA ILE A 486 74.35 114.16 -17.30
C ILE A 486 74.21 113.23 -16.09
N ILE A 487 75.34 112.75 -15.51
CA ILE A 487 75.30 111.88 -14.34
C ILE A 487 74.77 112.64 -13.11
N GLN A 488 75.18 113.89 -12.91
CA GLN A 488 74.72 114.72 -11.80
C GLN A 488 73.24 115.10 -11.93
N SER A 489 72.76 115.44 -13.13
CA SER A 489 71.34 115.75 -13.35
C SER A 489 70.45 114.51 -13.19
N LEU A 490 70.87 113.35 -13.72
CA LEU A 490 70.19 112.07 -13.47
C LEU A 490 70.16 111.70 -11.98
N ALA A 491 71.25 111.95 -11.24
CA ALA A 491 71.30 111.71 -9.79
C ALA A 491 70.35 112.65 -9.02
N VAL A 492 70.22 113.91 -9.43
CA VAL A 492 69.23 114.84 -8.86
C VAL A 492 67.81 114.39 -9.19
N HIS A 493 67.53 114.00 -10.44
CA HIS A 493 66.21 113.50 -10.85
C HIS A 493 65.82 112.22 -10.08
N ALA A 494 66.78 111.33 -9.80
CA ALA A 494 66.56 110.10 -9.04
C ALA A 494 66.15 110.32 -7.57
N LEU A 495 66.30 111.54 -7.02
CA LEU A 495 65.79 111.92 -5.71
C LEU A 495 64.27 112.18 -5.68
N GLY A 496 63.61 112.29 -6.84
CA GLY A 496 62.17 112.51 -6.95
C GLY A 496 61.74 113.76 -6.18
N ASP A 497 60.72 113.63 -5.33
CA ASP A 497 60.20 114.72 -4.48
C ASP A 497 61.24 115.32 -3.51
N SER A 498 62.36 114.63 -3.24
CA SER A 498 63.46 115.14 -2.42
C SER A 498 64.54 115.89 -3.21
N ALA A 499 64.40 116.03 -4.53
CA ALA A 499 65.21 116.92 -5.34
C ALA A 499 64.90 118.39 -5.05
N TYR A 500 65.93 119.25 -4.99
CA TYR A 500 65.76 120.69 -4.74
C TYR A 500 64.88 121.40 -5.79
N ILE A 501 64.73 120.83 -6.98
CA ILE A 501 63.93 121.35 -8.10
C ILE A 501 62.42 121.25 -7.79
N ASN A 502 62.03 120.21 -7.03
CA ASN A 502 60.65 120.02 -6.58
C ASN A 502 60.37 120.77 -5.26
N HIS A 503 61.38 121.44 -4.68
CA HIS A 503 61.19 122.31 -3.53
C HIS A 503 60.58 123.65 -3.98
N PRO A 504 59.55 124.19 -3.30
CA PRO A 504 58.82 125.38 -3.76
C PRO A 504 59.67 126.62 -4.05
N SER A 505 60.86 126.74 -3.44
CA SER A 505 61.78 127.87 -3.64
C SER A 505 62.52 127.89 -4.99
N PHE A 506 62.43 126.83 -5.80
CA PHE A 506 63.07 126.74 -7.12
C PHE A 506 62.07 126.49 -8.26
N ALA A 507 60.78 126.39 -7.95
CA ALA A 507 59.71 126.12 -8.92
C ALA A 507 59.37 127.31 -9.84
N GLU A 508 59.91 128.52 -9.56
CA GLU A 508 59.65 129.75 -10.34
C GLU A 508 60.77 130.08 -11.36
N THR A 509 61.82 129.25 -11.46
CA THR A 509 62.98 129.49 -12.34
C THR A 509 63.47 128.20 -13.03
N ALA A 510 62.55 127.46 -13.66
CA ALA A 510 62.81 126.18 -14.33
C ALA A 510 62.02 126.04 -15.64
#